data_AF-A0A9E8C5Y3-F1
#
_entry.id   AF-A0A9E8C5Y3-F1
#
_cell.length_a   1.000
_cell.length_b   1.000
_cell.length_c   1.000
_cell.angle_alpha   90.00
_cell.angle_beta   90.00
_cell.angle_gamma   90.00
#
_symmetry.space_group_name_H-M   'P 1'
#
loop_
_entity.id
_entity.type
_entity.pdbx_description
1 polymer ?
#
loop_
_entity_poly.entity_id
_entity_poly.type
_entity_poly.pdbx_seq_one_letter_code
_entity_poly.pdbx_strand_id
1 'polypeptide(L)'
;MTAISASTQWVALVIMHFSATPSRGQIRVAALRPKKGGSMSLARVHGGRCVAARLRRSAGLCLMLASLSFGAFADEAQECQAASGTLIVGRVVSAPTFKHGVFRKGVELSHTHLTLRSDTDGKDYDVAVDNVFASGYQQGAKVVPAPLDSIEVGDALEACGIPFAGGMHWVHNNCGDTPTPQEPNGWIKKIAADGGIGPNLEDGQRYCYLWSHR
;
A
#
# COMPACT_ATOMS: atom_id res chain seq x y z
N MET A 1 -13.30 33.51 31.03
CA MET A 1 -14.21 32.52 30.44
C MET A 1 -14.09 32.61 28.93
N THR A 2 -13.37 31.65 28.36
CA THR A 2 -13.10 31.49 26.93
C THR A 2 -14.17 30.56 26.35
N ALA A 3 -14.91 30.97 25.32
CA ALA A 3 -15.88 30.12 24.65
C ALA A 3 -15.35 29.72 23.26
N ILE A 4 -15.21 28.40 23.07
CA ILE A 4 -14.73 27.73 21.87
C ILE A 4 -15.89 27.66 20.86
N SER A 5 -15.61 28.05 19.61
CA SER A 5 -16.55 27.98 18.47
C SER A 5 -16.68 26.54 17.97
N ALA A 6 -17.91 26.04 17.88
CA ALA A 6 -18.23 24.73 17.30
C ALA A 6 -18.28 24.82 15.77
N SER A 7 -17.42 24.06 15.10
CA SER A 7 -17.38 23.86 13.65
C SER A 7 -18.46 22.86 13.22
N THR A 8 -19.43 23.30 12.44
CA THR A 8 -20.44 22.42 11.81
C THR A 8 -19.86 21.81 10.53
N GLN A 9 -19.46 20.54 10.59
CA GLN A 9 -19.11 19.75 9.41
C GLN A 9 -20.37 19.40 8.60
N TRP A 10 -20.32 19.60 7.29
CA TRP A 10 -21.35 19.20 6.34
C TRP A 10 -21.08 17.77 5.86
N VAL A 11 -22.05 16.86 6.01
CA VAL A 11 -22.01 15.52 5.40
C VAL A 11 -22.77 15.58 4.09
N ALA A 12 -22.10 15.36 2.96
CA ALA A 12 -22.74 15.16 1.67
C ALA A 12 -23.01 13.66 1.48
N LEU A 13 -24.29 13.26 1.47
CA LEU A 13 -24.70 11.90 1.12
C LEU A 13 -24.88 11.82 -0.40
N VAL A 14 -24.03 11.03 -1.07
CA VAL A 14 -24.18 10.72 -2.50
C VAL A 14 -24.84 9.35 -2.63
N ILE A 15 -26.09 9.31 -3.07
CA ILE A 15 -26.79 8.07 -3.41
C ILE A 15 -26.62 7.84 -4.92
N MET A 16 -25.84 6.83 -5.30
CA MET A 16 -25.75 6.39 -6.69
C MET A 16 -26.75 5.26 -6.95
N HIS A 17 -27.71 5.48 -7.84
CA HIS A 17 -28.52 4.40 -8.42
C HIS A 17 -27.88 3.97 -9.74
N PHE A 18 -27.48 2.70 -9.82
CA PHE A 18 -27.07 2.07 -11.08
C PHE A 18 -28.29 1.46 -11.76
N SER A 19 -28.66 1.98 -12.93
CA SER A 19 -29.54 1.26 -13.87
C SER A 19 -28.69 0.68 -15.00
N ALA A 20 -28.73 -0.64 -15.14
CA ALA A 20 -28.02 -1.38 -16.17
C ALA A 20 -28.74 -1.23 -17.51
N THR A 21 -28.34 -0.26 -18.34
CA THR A 21 -28.48 -0.31 -19.81
C THR A 21 -27.58 0.76 -20.46
N PRO A 22 -26.87 0.45 -21.56
CA PRO A 22 -25.86 1.34 -22.12
C PRO A 22 -26.52 2.32 -23.09
N SER A 23 -26.92 3.49 -22.60
CA SER A 23 -27.15 4.66 -23.45
C SER A 23 -26.74 5.92 -22.71
N ARG A 24 -25.90 6.73 -23.37
CA ARG A 24 -25.41 8.07 -22.99
C ARG A 24 -25.99 8.62 -21.67
N GLY A 25 -25.31 8.33 -20.57
CA GLY A 25 -25.70 8.80 -19.24
C GLY A 25 -25.62 10.33 -19.14
N GLN A 26 -26.78 10.99 -19.10
CA GLN A 26 -26.90 12.35 -18.59
C GLN A 26 -26.84 12.30 -17.06
N ILE A 27 -25.78 12.85 -16.47
CA ILE A 27 -25.73 13.10 -15.03
C ILE A 27 -26.72 14.23 -14.71
N ARG A 28 -27.83 13.92 -14.03
CA ARG A 28 -28.75 14.93 -13.49
C ARG A 28 -28.34 15.24 -12.05
N VAL A 29 -27.73 16.39 -11.84
CA VAL A 29 -27.47 16.93 -10.49
C VAL A 29 -28.67 17.78 -10.08
N ALA A 30 -29.44 17.33 -9.09
CA ALA A 30 -30.47 18.13 -8.46
C ALA A 30 -29.93 18.69 -7.14
N ALA A 31 -29.81 20.02 -7.04
CA ALA A 31 -29.48 20.69 -5.79
C ALA A 31 -30.78 20.96 -5.01
N LEU A 32 -30.96 20.30 -3.87
CA LEU A 32 -32.05 20.59 -2.94
C LEU A 32 -31.61 21.68 -1.97
N ARG A 33 -32.35 22.79 -1.91
CA ARG A 33 -32.26 23.78 -0.83
C ARG A 33 -33.33 23.50 0.21
N PRO A 34 -33.00 23.40 1.51
CA PRO A 34 -34.02 23.36 2.54
C PRO A 34 -34.60 24.77 2.72
N LYS A 35 -35.92 24.92 2.59
CA LYS A 35 -36.66 26.01 3.25
C LYS A 35 -37.16 25.49 4.60
N LYS A 36 -37.07 26.31 5.65
CA LYS A 36 -37.77 26.08 6.92
C LYS A 36 -39.26 25.89 6.61
N GLY A 37 -39.79 24.69 6.87
CA GLY A 37 -41.22 24.39 6.72
C GLY A 37 -41.62 23.31 5.69
N GLY A 38 -40.78 22.30 5.42
CA GLY A 38 -41.26 20.94 5.10
C GLY A 38 -42.25 20.74 3.94
N SER A 39 -42.05 21.37 2.77
CA SER A 39 -42.76 20.95 1.54
C SER A 39 -41.92 21.21 0.28
N MET A 40 -41.86 20.24 -0.63
CA MET A 40 -41.10 20.30 -1.89
C MET A 40 -42.02 20.66 -3.06
N SER A 41 -41.57 21.55 -3.96
CA SER A 41 -42.26 21.82 -5.22
C SER A 41 -41.25 21.90 -6.38
N LEU A 42 -41.60 21.28 -7.51
CA LEU A 42 -40.80 21.28 -8.74
C LEU A 42 -40.92 22.63 -9.48
N ALA A 43 -39.79 23.31 -9.68
CA ALA A 43 -39.74 24.47 -10.55
C ALA A 43 -39.59 24.04 -12.03
N ARG A 44 -40.55 24.44 -12.87
CA ARG A 44 -40.54 24.26 -14.33
C ARG A 44 -39.89 25.49 -14.97
N VAL A 45 -38.77 25.33 -15.68
CA VAL A 45 -38.10 26.46 -16.36
C VAL A 45 -38.64 26.59 -17.79
N HIS A 46 -39.25 27.73 -18.10
CA HIS A 46 -39.62 28.15 -19.46
C HIS A 46 -38.44 28.89 -20.12
N GLY A 47 -38.32 28.70 -21.44
CA GLY A 47 -37.29 29.33 -22.26
C GLY A 47 -37.43 30.85 -22.36
N GLY A 48 -36.27 31.51 -22.44
CA GLY A 48 -36.15 32.93 -22.76
C GLY A 48 -34.69 33.28 -22.99
N ARG A 49 -34.38 33.79 -24.18
CA ARG A 49 -33.08 34.41 -24.51
C ARG A 49 -33.02 35.79 -23.85
N CYS A 50 -31.93 36.12 -23.16
CA CYS A 50 -31.45 37.50 -23.07
C CYS A 50 -29.96 37.58 -22.71
N VAL A 51 -29.24 38.19 -23.64
CA VAL A 51 -28.16 39.19 -23.51
C VAL A 51 -26.99 38.91 -22.55
N ALA A 52 -25.82 38.90 -23.19
CA ALA A 52 -24.50 38.83 -22.58
C ALA A 52 -24.28 39.88 -21.48
N ALA A 53 -23.99 39.42 -20.26
CA ALA A 53 -23.25 40.18 -19.29
C ALA A 53 -22.08 39.31 -18.82
N ARG A 54 -20.87 39.86 -18.99
CA ARG A 54 -19.60 39.27 -18.58
C ARG A 54 -19.68 38.89 -17.09
N LEU A 55 -19.74 37.61 -16.77
CA LEU A 55 -19.37 37.13 -15.44
C LEU A 55 -18.06 36.34 -15.52
N ARG A 56 -17.13 36.86 -14.74
CA ARG A 56 -15.74 36.45 -14.61
C ARG A 56 -15.65 35.02 -14.07
N ARG A 57 -14.72 34.25 -14.67
CA ARG A 57 -13.83 33.27 -14.03
C ARG A 57 -14.27 32.80 -12.63
N SER A 58 -14.81 31.59 -12.52
CA SER A 58 -14.67 30.68 -11.35
C SER A 58 -15.49 29.40 -11.59
N ALA A 59 -15.05 28.55 -12.51
CA ALA A 59 -15.69 27.24 -12.73
C ALA A 59 -14.64 26.17 -13.09
N GLY A 60 -13.50 26.17 -12.39
CA GLY A 60 -12.36 25.31 -12.73
C GLY A 60 -11.65 24.68 -11.53
N LEU A 61 -12.26 24.63 -10.36
CA LEU A 61 -11.59 24.19 -9.13
C LEU A 61 -12.50 23.35 -8.22
N CYS A 62 -13.16 22.32 -8.75
CA CYS A 62 -13.83 21.33 -7.91
C CYS A 62 -13.81 19.90 -8.48
N LEU A 63 -13.09 19.65 -9.58
CA LEU A 63 -13.07 18.34 -10.25
C LEU A 63 -11.68 17.67 -10.30
N MET A 64 -10.73 18.12 -9.48
CA MET A 64 -9.34 17.60 -9.45
C MET A 64 -8.96 16.88 -8.15
N LEU A 65 -9.86 16.77 -7.16
CA LEU A 65 -9.54 16.16 -5.85
C LEU A 65 -9.97 14.68 -5.70
N ALA A 66 -10.57 14.06 -6.73
CA ALA A 66 -11.07 12.69 -6.63
C ALA A 66 -10.08 11.61 -7.14
N SER A 67 -8.87 11.99 -7.57
CA SER A 67 -7.93 11.09 -8.26
C SER A 67 -6.81 10.53 -7.38
N LEU A 68 -6.73 10.89 -6.09
CA LEU A 68 -5.54 10.65 -5.26
C LEU A 68 -5.50 9.28 -4.56
N SER A 69 -6.54 8.45 -4.67
CA SER A 69 -6.69 7.27 -3.81
C SER A 69 -6.22 5.92 -4.39
N PHE A 70 -5.57 5.91 -5.57
CA PHE A 70 -5.12 4.66 -6.22
C PHE A 70 -3.59 4.58 -6.46
N GLY A 71 -2.80 5.46 -5.81
CA GLY A 71 -1.38 5.63 -6.13
C GLY A 71 -0.36 4.78 -5.36
N ALA A 72 -0.72 4.18 -4.22
CA ALA A 72 0.29 3.57 -3.34
C ALA A 72 0.92 2.28 -3.91
N PHE A 73 0.12 1.37 -4.47
CA PHE A 73 0.63 0.08 -4.96
C PHE A 73 1.41 0.18 -6.28
N ALA A 74 1.12 1.19 -7.09
CA ALA A 74 1.84 1.40 -8.35
C ALA A 74 3.28 1.86 -8.10
N ASP A 75 3.50 2.63 -7.03
CA ASP A 75 4.81 3.11 -6.64
C ASP A 75 5.71 1.96 -6.15
N GLU A 76 5.18 1.09 -5.28
CA GLU A 76 5.94 -0.04 -4.72
C GLU A 76 6.32 -1.10 -5.77
N ALA A 77 5.43 -1.36 -6.74
CA ALA A 77 5.75 -2.25 -7.85
C ALA A 77 6.86 -1.66 -8.74
N GLN A 78 6.84 -0.35 -8.95
CA GLN A 78 7.88 0.35 -9.71
C GLN A 78 9.20 0.40 -8.93
N GLU A 79 9.16 0.64 -7.63
CA GLU A 79 10.33 0.59 -6.75
C GLU A 79 10.97 -0.80 -6.78
N CYS A 80 10.15 -1.87 -6.69
CA CYS A 80 10.65 -3.23 -6.70
C CYS A 80 11.29 -3.59 -8.05
N GLN A 81 10.68 -3.14 -9.15
CA GLN A 81 11.27 -3.30 -10.47
C GLN A 81 12.59 -2.53 -10.59
N ALA A 82 12.68 -1.30 -10.07
CA ALA A 82 13.91 -0.51 -10.07
C ALA A 82 15.01 -1.17 -9.20
N ALA A 83 14.61 -1.89 -8.16
CA ALA A 83 15.46 -2.73 -7.35
C ALA A 83 15.83 -4.08 -7.99
N SER A 84 15.45 -4.31 -9.26
CA SER A 84 15.63 -5.57 -10.01
C SER A 84 14.87 -6.78 -9.43
N GLY A 85 13.92 -6.54 -8.53
CA GLY A 85 13.12 -7.58 -7.88
C GLY A 85 11.76 -7.82 -8.54
N THR A 86 11.01 -8.76 -7.96
CA THR A 86 9.60 -9.00 -8.24
C THR A 86 8.78 -8.75 -6.98
N LEU A 87 7.68 -8.02 -7.11
CA LEU A 87 6.80 -7.72 -5.98
C LEU A 87 5.73 -8.81 -5.81
N ILE A 88 5.57 -9.30 -4.59
CA ILE A 88 4.40 -10.09 -4.16
C ILE A 88 3.68 -9.29 -3.09
N VAL A 89 2.39 -9.07 -3.29
CA VAL A 89 1.47 -8.50 -2.29
C VAL A 89 0.48 -9.58 -1.91
N GLY A 90 0.21 -9.73 -0.61
CA GLY A 90 -0.67 -10.81 -0.16
C GLY A 90 -1.03 -10.77 1.31
N ARG A 91 -1.63 -11.87 1.76
CA ARG A 91 -1.98 -12.11 3.17
C ARG A 91 -1.15 -13.23 3.76
N VAL A 92 -0.68 -13.04 4.98
CA VAL A 92 0.02 -14.08 5.73
C VAL A 92 -0.94 -15.21 6.08
N VAL A 93 -0.61 -16.43 5.66
CA VAL A 93 -1.39 -17.64 5.97
C VAL A 93 -0.66 -18.61 6.90
N SER A 94 0.64 -18.43 7.10
CA SER A 94 1.43 -19.12 8.13
C SER A 94 2.32 -18.14 8.87
N ALA A 95 2.41 -18.30 10.20
CA ALA A 95 3.22 -17.42 11.04
C ALA A 95 4.72 -17.58 10.71
N PRO A 96 5.55 -16.53 10.97
CA PRO A 96 7.00 -16.60 10.84
C PRO A 96 7.61 -17.78 11.60
N THR A 97 8.50 -18.52 10.95
CA THR A 97 9.27 -19.60 11.57
C THR A 97 10.75 -19.45 11.31
N PHE A 98 11.56 -19.67 12.35
CA PHE A 98 13.01 -19.67 12.23
C PHE A 98 13.49 -20.89 11.45
N LYS A 99 14.44 -20.68 10.53
CA LYS A 99 15.17 -21.72 9.80
C LYS A 99 16.66 -21.47 9.88
N HIS A 100 17.40 -22.54 10.13
CA HIS A 100 18.85 -22.52 10.10
C HIS A 100 19.38 -22.21 8.70
N GLY A 101 20.58 -21.65 8.65
CA GLY A 101 21.25 -21.30 7.40
C GLY A 101 22.72 -21.64 7.40
N VAL A 102 23.44 -21.05 6.46
CA VAL A 102 24.89 -21.24 6.32
C VAL A 102 25.65 -20.23 7.17
N PHE A 103 26.86 -20.59 7.59
CA PHE A 103 27.72 -19.65 8.32
C PHE A 103 28.62 -18.87 7.36
N ARG A 104 28.74 -17.56 7.60
CA ARG A 104 29.68 -16.67 6.93
C ARG A 104 30.45 -15.87 7.97
N LYS A 105 31.79 -15.99 7.96
CA LYS A 105 32.68 -15.33 8.95
C LYS A 105 32.21 -15.55 10.42
N GLY A 106 31.66 -16.73 10.73
CA GLY A 106 31.17 -17.08 12.06
C GLY A 106 29.75 -16.59 12.40
N VAL A 107 29.09 -15.83 11.52
CA VAL A 107 27.69 -15.41 11.67
C VAL A 107 26.79 -16.34 10.86
N GLU A 108 25.69 -16.81 11.45
CA GLU A 108 24.72 -17.67 10.75
C GLU A 108 23.77 -16.81 9.90
N LEU A 109 23.74 -17.05 8.60
CA LEU A 109 22.77 -16.49 7.66
C LEU A 109 21.45 -17.28 7.76
N SER A 110 20.85 -17.28 8.96
CA SER A 110 19.56 -17.92 9.22
C SER A 110 18.42 -17.17 8.54
N HIS A 111 17.29 -17.83 8.32
CA HIS A 111 16.14 -17.27 7.63
C HIS A 111 14.90 -17.26 8.52
N THR A 112 13.97 -16.37 8.22
CA THR A 112 12.57 -16.46 8.63
C THR A 112 11.76 -16.91 7.43
N HIS A 113 10.93 -17.93 7.62
CA HIS A 113 9.98 -18.39 6.60
C HIS A 113 8.56 -18.08 7.02
N LEU A 114 7.77 -17.57 6.09
CA LEU A 114 6.33 -17.39 6.21
C LEU A 114 5.66 -17.67 4.87
N THR A 115 4.35 -17.91 4.87
CA THR A 115 3.60 -18.13 3.64
C THR A 115 2.69 -16.95 3.36
N LEU A 116 2.80 -16.38 2.16
CA LEU A 116 1.89 -15.38 1.63
C LEU A 116 0.93 -15.97 0.61
N ARG A 117 -0.36 -15.78 0.84
CA ARG A 117 -1.40 -15.92 -0.18
C ARG A 117 -1.38 -14.64 -1.04
N SER A 118 -0.93 -14.76 -2.27
CA SER A 118 -0.86 -13.64 -3.22
C SER A 118 -2.25 -13.09 -3.55
N ASP A 119 -2.39 -11.77 -3.50
CA ASP A 119 -3.62 -11.06 -3.89
C ASP A 119 -3.81 -11.05 -5.43
N THR A 120 -2.74 -11.33 -6.20
CA THR A 120 -2.76 -11.31 -7.68
C THR A 120 -3.32 -12.59 -8.28
N ASP A 121 -2.92 -13.76 -7.76
CA ASP A 121 -3.24 -15.06 -8.34
C ASP A 121 -3.81 -16.08 -7.34
N GLY A 122 -3.95 -15.70 -6.07
CA GLY A 122 -4.53 -16.54 -5.02
C GLY A 122 -3.69 -17.76 -4.66
N LYS A 123 -2.42 -17.83 -5.07
CA LYS A 123 -1.52 -18.93 -4.73
C LYS A 123 -0.75 -18.63 -3.45
N ASP A 124 -0.33 -19.70 -2.78
CA ASP A 124 0.54 -19.64 -1.62
C ASP A 124 2.01 -19.63 -2.06
N TYR A 125 2.78 -18.70 -1.51
CA TYR A 125 4.21 -18.51 -1.76
C TYR A 125 4.97 -18.59 -0.44
N ASP A 126 6.00 -19.43 -0.37
CA ASP A 126 6.98 -19.41 0.73
C ASP A 126 7.91 -18.21 0.56
N VAL A 127 7.98 -17.35 1.56
CA VAL A 127 8.83 -16.16 1.57
C VAL A 127 9.94 -16.40 2.58
N ALA A 128 11.17 -16.45 2.08
CA ALA A 128 12.38 -16.57 2.87
C ALA A 128 13.06 -15.20 3.04
N VAL A 129 13.24 -14.83 4.29
CA VAL A 129 13.59 -13.49 4.80
C VAL A 129 14.91 -13.63 5.57
N ASP A 130 15.92 -12.84 5.22
CA ASP A 130 17.29 -13.02 5.75
C ASP A 130 17.43 -12.35 7.11
N ASN A 131 17.43 -13.15 8.18
CA ASN A 131 17.36 -12.64 9.54
C ASN A 131 18.46 -11.62 9.89
N VAL A 132 19.65 -11.72 9.30
CA VAL A 132 20.77 -10.81 9.56
C VAL A 132 20.49 -9.34 9.18
N PHE A 133 19.45 -9.09 8.37
CA PHE A 133 18.98 -7.75 8.02
C PHE A 133 17.85 -7.24 8.92
N ALA A 134 17.28 -8.08 9.78
CA ALA A 134 16.37 -7.63 10.82
C ALA A 134 17.15 -6.94 11.96
N SER A 135 16.67 -5.78 12.41
CA SER A 135 17.37 -4.97 13.41
C SER A 135 17.55 -5.67 14.77
N GLY A 136 16.65 -6.60 15.10
CA GLY A 136 16.67 -7.43 16.30
C GLY A 136 17.50 -8.71 16.18
N TYR A 137 18.21 -8.95 15.08
CA TYR A 137 19.03 -10.15 14.94
C TYR A 137 20.14 -10.22 15.99
N GLN A 138 20.23 -11.39 16.62
CA GLN A 138 21.24 -11.71 17.61
C GLN A 138 21.95 -13.00 17.18
N GLN A 139 23.25 -12.91 16.99
CA GLN A 139 24.07 -14.06 16.59
C GLN A 139 23.89 -15.22 17.58
N GLY A 140 23.57 -16.41 17.06
CA GLY A 140 23.37 -17.63 17.84
C GLY A 140 21.96 -17.79 18.44
N ALA A 141 21.11 -16.78 18.35
CA ALA A 141 19.70 -16.92 18.71
C ALA A 141 18.97 -17.79 17.69
N LYS A 142 18.12 -18.70 18.16
CA LYS A 142 17.34 -19.64 17.33
C LYS A 142 15.87 -19.27 17.32
N VAL A 143 15.60 -17.99 17.08
CA VAL A 143 14.26 -17.39 17.10
C VAL A 143 14.12 -16.45 15.92
N VAL A 144 12.88 -16.20 15.49
CA VAL A 144 12.59 -15.12 14.55
C VAL A 144 12.97 -13.79 15.22
N PRO A 145 13.81 -12.95 14.60
CA PRO A 145 14.24 -11.70 15.21
C PRO A 145 13.18 -10.60 15.05
N ALA A 146 13.18 -9.63 15.96
CA ALA A 146 12.42 -8.40 15.74
C ALA A 146 12.96 -7.61 14.53
N PRO A 147 12.09 -6.91 13.76
CA PRO A 147 10.64 -6.82 13.92
C PRO A 147 9.85 -7.93 13.17
N LEU A 148 10.53 -8.92 12.59
CA LEU A 148 9.88 -10.01 11.84
C LEU A 148 8.99 -10.88 12.73
N ASP A 149 9.32 -11.00 14.01
CA ASP A 149 8.53 -11.71 15.03
C ASP A 149 7.17 -11.07 15.31
N SER A 150 6.95 -9.84 14.86
CA SER A 150 5.66 -9.14 14.98
C SER A 150 4.67 -9.50 13.89
N ILE A 151 5.07 -10.23 12.85
CA ILE A 151 4.18 -10.59 11.73
C ILE A 151 3.21 -11.69 12.20
N GLU A 152 1.92 -11.45 11.99
CA GLU A 152 0.85 -12.36 12.39
C GLU A 152 0.10 -12.92 11.18
N VAL A 153 -0.54 -14.08 11.35
CA VAL A 153 -1.46 -14.62 10.34
C VAL A 153 -2.61 -13.64 10.11
N GLY A 154 -2.89 -13.34 8.85
CA GLY A 154 -3.88 -12.35 8.44
C GLY A 154 -3.30 -10.97 8.14
N ASP A 155 -2.06 -10.68 8.53
CA ASP A 155 -1.39 -9.44 8.14
C ASP A 155 -1.33 -9.32 6.61
N ALA A 156 -1.52 -8.10 6.13
CA ALA A 156 -1.25 -7.75 4.74
C ALA A 156 0.22 -7.35 4.62
N LEU A 157 0.95 -8.01 3.73
CA LEU A 157 2.36 -7.72 3.48
C LEU A 157 2.60 -7.45 1.99
N GLU A 158 3.64 -6.68 1.73
CA GLU A 158 4.35 -6.74 0.47
C GLU A 158 5.78 -7.25 0.69
N ALA A 159 6.26 -8.01 -0.29
CA ALA A 159 7.63 -8.52 -0.33
C ALA A 159 8.22 -8.29 -1.71
N CYS A 160 9.42 -7.75 -1.77
CA CYS A 160 10.23 -7.63 -2.98
C CYS A 160 11.47 -8.53 -2.87
N GLY A 161 11.76 -9.29 -3.92
CA GLY A 161 12.90 -10.19 -3.95
C GLY A 161 13.01 -10.98 -5.25
N ILE A 162 13.76 -12.08 -5.21
CA ILE A 162 13.90 -13.02 -6.33
C ILE A 162 12.81 -14.09 -6.25
N PRO A 163 11.94 -14.22 -7.25
CA PRO A 163 10.95 -15.27 -7.27
C PRO A 163 11.58 -16.62 -7.63
N PHE A 164 11.03 -17.69 -7.07
CA PHE A 164 11.28 -19.07 -7.51
C PHE A 164 9.95 -19.85 -7.59
N ALA A 165 10.00 -21.08 -8.10
CA ALA A 165 8.80 -21.91 -8.18
C ALA A 165 8.22 -22.18 -6.78
N GLY A 166 7.10 -21.52 -6.46
CA GLY A 166 6.41 -21.66 -5.18
C GLY A 166 6.86 -20.69 -4.08
N GLY A 167 7.68 -19.67 -4.39
CA GLY A 167 8.11 -18.73 -3.36
C GLY A 167 8.95 -17.55 -3.82
N MET A 168 9.54 -16.88 -2.84
CA MET A 168 10.46 -15.75 -2.97
C MET A 168 11.61 -15.88 -1.97
N HIS A 169 12.81 -15.55 -2.40
CA HIS A 169 13.98 -15.37 -1.54
C HIS A 169 14.64 -14.01 -1.83
N TRP A 170 15.75 -13.69 -1.17
CA TRP A 170 16.46 -12.40 -1.36
C TRP A 170 15.66 -11.19 -0.90
N VAL A 171 14.88 -11.35 0.16
CA VAL A 171 14.09 -10.26 0.73
C VAL A 171 15.01 -9.44 1.64
N HIS A 172 16.02 -8.77 1.10
CA HIS A 172 16.92 -7.95 1.91
C HIS A 172 17.62 -6.87 1.10
N ASN A 173 18.07 -5.82 1.78
CA ASN A 173 18.91 -4.81 1.14
C ASN A 173 20.28 -5.41 0.77
N ASN A 174 20.87 -5.06 -0.38
CA ASN A 174 22.24 -5.49 -0.73
C ASN A 174 23.31 -4.58 -0.11
N CYS A 175 23.05 -4.01 1.07
CA CYS A 175 24.04 -3.18 1.77
C CYS A 175 24.64 -2.02 0.97
N GLY A 176 23.86 -1.45 0.04
CA GLY A 176 24.28 -0.34 -0.82
C GLY A 176 24.92 -0.75 -2.14
N ASP A 177 25.12 -2.05 -2.40
CA ASP A 177 25.56 -2.54 -3.69
C ASP A 177 24.50 -2.25 -4.78
N THR A 178 24.96 -2.10 -6.03
CA THR A 178 24.06 -1.88 -7.16
C THR A 178 23.25 -3.16 -7.43
N PRO A 179 21.91 -3.10 -7.39
CA PRO A 179 21.09 -4.30 -7.57
C PRO A 179 21.22 -4.85 -8.99
N THR A 180 21.17 -6.18 -9.10
CA THR A 180 21.12 -6.90 -10.37
C THR A 180 19.95 -7.90 -10.35
N PRO A 181 19.51 -8.44 -11.48
CA PRO A 181 18.45 -9.46 -11.47
C PRO A 181 18.81 -10.73 -10.69
N GLN A 182 20.10 -10.99 -10.45
CA GLN A 182 20.58 -12.12 -9.64
C GLN A 182 20.76 -11.76 -8.16
N GLU A 183 20.80 -10.48 -7.85
CA GLU A 183 21.01 -9.92 -6.51
C GLU A 183 20.21 -8.61 -6.43
N PRO A 184 18.87 -8.66 -6.37
CA PRO A 184 18.04 -7.45 -6.29
C PRO A 184 18.10 -6.87 -4.89
N ASN A 185 17.73 -5.61 -4.74
CA ASN A 185 17.37 -5.12 -3.41
C ASN A 185 15.97 -5.61 -3.08
N GLY A 186 15.81 -6.21 -1.90
CA GLY A 186 14.55 -6.71 -1.40
C GLY A 186 14.11 -6.03 -0.11
N TRP A 187 12.86 -6.29 0.25
CA TRP A 187 12.24 -5.81 1.49
C TRP A 187 10.99 -6.61 1.81
N ILE A 188 10.62 -6.57 3.08
CA ILE A 188 9.29 -6.95 3.52
C ILE A 188 8.69 -5.80 4.33
N LYS A 189 7.49 -5.36 3.95
CA LYS A 189 6.78 -4.26 4.60
C LYS A 189 5.38 -4.73 4.99
N LYS A 190 4.90 -4.29 6.15
CA LYS A 190 3.49 -4.43 6.54
C LYS A 190 2.65 -3.39 5.81
N ILE A 191 1.47 -3.80 5.36
CA ILE A 191 0.44 -2.92 4.80
C ILE A 191 -0.61 -2.71 5.89
N ALA A 192 -0.77 -1.46 6.32
CA ALA A 192 -1.77 -1.07 7.30
C ALA A 192 -3.19 -1.25 6.75
N ALA A 193 -4.18 -1.32 7.64
CA ALA A 193 -5.58 -1.53 7.28
C ALA A 193 -6.16 -0.41 6.38
N ASP A 194 -5.58 0.78 6.42
CA ASP A 194 -5.93 1.92 5.55
C ASP A 194 -5.19 1.91 4.20
N GLY A 195 -4.38 0.88 3.94
CA GLY A 195 -3.54 0.74 2.75
C GLY A 195 -2.18 1.44 2.85
N GLY A 196 -1.84 2.04 3.99
CA GLY A 196 -0.53 2.65 4.20
C GLY A 196 0.60 1.61 4.22
N ILE A 197 1.67 1.86 3.48
CA ILE A 197 2.85 0.99 3.49
C ILE A 197 3.74 1.35 4.68
N GLY A 198 4.05 0.35 5.51
CA GLY A 198 4.93 0.48 6.67
C GLY A 198 6.42 0.50 6.30
N PRO A 199 7.31 0.64 7.29
CA PRO A 199 8.75 0.57 7.05
C PRO A 199 9.19 -0.83 6.61
N ASN A 200 10.34 -0.90 5.93
CA ASN A 200 11.01 -2.17 5.66
C ASN A 200 11.45 -2.82 6.98
N LEU A 201 11.04 -4.06 7.20
CA LEU A 201 11.37 -4.83 8.39
C LEU A 201 12.81 -5.39 8.36
N GLU A 202 13.49 -5.29 7.21
CA GLU A 202 14.84 -5.79 6.92
C GLU A 202 15.78 -4.69 6.36
N ASP A 203 15.79 -3.53 7.00
CA ASP A 203 16.67 -2.40 6.64
C ASP A 203 18.01 -2.39 7.39
N GLY A 204 18.25 -3.39 8.24
CA GLY A 204 19.44 -3.47 9.08
C GLY A 204 20.72 -3.63 8.27
N GLN A 205 21.76 -2.88 8.64
CA GLN A 205 23.05 -2.89 7.94
C GLN A 205 24.21 -3.40 8.81
N ARG A 206 23.92 -3.85 10.04
CA ARG A 206 24.94 -4.25 11.02
C ARG A 206 25.90 -5.32 10.51
N TYR A 207 25.40 -6.22 9.66
CA TYR A 207 26.13 -7.38 9.17
C TYR A 207 26.60 -7.23 7.71
N CYS A 208 26.52 -6.03 7.13
CA CYS A 208 26.96 -5.80 5.76
C CYS A 208 28.44 -6.14 5.51
N TYR A 209 29.29 -6.04 6.52
CA TYR A 209 30.70 -6.43 6.45
C TYR A 209 30.93 -7.94 6.14
N LEU A 210 29.89 -8.78 6.17
CA LEU A 210 29.98 -10.19 5.83
C LEU A 210 30.27 -10.41 4.33
N TRP A 211 29.85 -9.48 3.48
CA TRP A 211 30.10 -9.48 2.05
C TRP A 211 31.24 -8.51 1.70
N SER A 212 31.91 -8.79 0.58
CA SER A 212 32.81 -7.81 -0.02
C SER A 212 31.98 -7.01 -1.01
N HIS A 213 31.86 -5.70 -0.78
CA HIS A 213 31.18 -4.79 -1.68
C HIS A 213 31.87 -4.75 -3.05
N ARG A 214 31.08 -4.64 -4.12
CA ARG A 214 31.57 -4.54 -5.49
C ARG A 214 31.88 -3.11 -5.90
#